data_AF-A0A7L1KI67-F1
#
_entry.id   AF-A0A7L1KI67-F1
#
_cell.length_a   1.000
_cell.length_b   1.000
_cell.length_c   1.000
_cell.angle_alpha   90.00
_cell.angle_beta   90.00
_cell.angle_gamma   90.00
#
_symmetry.space_group_name_H-M   'P 1'
#
loop_
_entity.id
_entity.type
_entity.pdbx_description
1 polymer ?
#
loop_
_entity_poly.entity_id
_entity_poly.type
_entity_poly.pdbx_seq_one_letter_code
_entity_poly.pdbx_strand_id
1 'polypeptide(L)'
;PIDSTNEYIGGREDVAPVDGIAPAGLCSALVLIGAYDRRTGCPVLGVINEPFFRRDPLTHRWQGRYHWGVAYGETRLSSLSP
;
A
#
# COMPACT_ATOMS: atom_id res chain seq x y z
N PRO A 1 11.15 -3.20 -3.74
CA PRO A 1 11.10 -4.05 -2.51
C PRO A 1 9.64 -4.37 -2.18
N ILE A 2 9.36 -5.45 -1.45
CA ILE A 2 8.00 -5.92 -1.11
C ILE A 2 7.93 -6.11 0.41
N ASP A 3 6.91 -5.54 1.04
CA ASP A 3 6.52 -5.80 2.43
C ASP A 3 5.55 -6.99 2.50
N SER A 4 5.51 -7.68 3.64
CA SER A 4 4.73 -8.91 3.84
C SER A 4 5.12 -10.02 2.86
N THR A 5 6.43 -10.26 2.73
CA THR A 5 7.02 -11.27 1.82
C THR A 5 6.41 -12.67 1.99
N ASN A 6 6.01 -13.05 3.22
CA ASN A 6 5.34 -14.33 3.47
C ASN A 6 4.01 -14.43 2.71
N GLU A 7 3.18 -13.38 2.74
CA GLU A 7 1.91 -13.37 2.03
C GLU A 7 2.11 -13.27 0.52
N TYR A 8 3.13 -12.54 0.07
CA TYR A 8 3.50 -12.49 -1.35
C TYR A 8 3.91 -13.87 -1.89
N ILE A 9 4.79 -14.59 -1.18
CA ILE A 9 5.23 -15.93 -1.57
C ILE A 9 4.07 -16.93 -1.44
N GLY A 10 3.27 -16.81 -0.38
CA GLY A 10 2.10 -17.66 -0.15
C GLY A 10 1.03 -17.54 -1.24
N GLY A 11 0.97 -16.40 -1.93
CA GLY A 11 0.23 -16.25 -3.18
C GLY A 11 -1.28 -16.45 -3.08
N ARG A 12 -1.87 -16.38 -1.88
CA ARG A 12 -3.30 -16.60 -1.66
C ARG A 12 -4.10 -15.43 -2.23
N GLU A 13 -4.97 -15.71 -3.20
CA GLU A 13 -5.72 -14.71 -3.97
C GLU A 13 -7.18 -14.54 -3.50
N ASP A 14 -7.69 -15.50 -2.74
CA ASP A 14 -9.12 -15.70 -2.43
C ASP A 14 -9.46 -15.49 -0.94
N VAL A 15 -8.61 -14.77 -0.22
CA VAL A 15 -8.84 -14.44 1.19
C VAL A 15 -9.90 -13.34 1.29
N ALA A 16 -11.07 -13.68 1.83
CA ALA A 16 -12.15 -12.72 2.03
C ALA A 16 -11.78 -11.66 3.09
N PRO A 17 -12.08 -10.37 2.85
CA PRO A 17 -11.88 -9.34 3.86
C PRO A 17 -12.86 -9.48 5.02
N VAL A 18 -12.40 -9.16 6.23
CA VAL A 18 -13.21 -9.07 7.45
C VAL A 18 -13.38 -7.58 7.76
N ASP A 19 -14.61 -7.08 7.76
CA ASP A 19 -14.92 -5.65 7.97
C ASP A 19 -14.13 -4.70 7.06
N GLY A 20 -13.93 -5.12 5.80
CA GLY A 20 -13.19 -4.35 4.79
C GLY A 20 -11.66 -4.42 4.91
N ILE A 21 -11.14 -5.20 5.86
CA ILE A 21 -9.69 -5.40 6.08
C ILE A 21 -9.30 -6.77 5.55
N ALA A 22 -8.25 -6.83 4.72
CA ALA A 22 -7.68 -8.11 4.29
C ALA A 22 -6.88 -8.74 5.44
N PRO A 23 -7.31 -9.88 6.01
CA PRO A 23 -6.60 -10.47 7.14
C PRO A 23 -5.30 -11.17 6.70
N ALA A 24 -5.17 -11.53 5.42
CA ALA A 24 -4.01 -12.17 4.83
C ALA A 24 -4.09 -12.20 3.29
N GLY A 25 -3.12 -12.84 2.64
CA GLY A 25 -3.07 -13.05 1.18
C GLY A 25 -2.40 -11.90 0.42
N LEU A 26 -2.46 -11.95 -0.91
CA LEU A 26 -1.76 -10.99 -1.77
C LEU A 26 -2.16 -9.53 -1.50
N CYS A 27 -3.39 -9.28 -1.05
CA CYS A 27 -3.85 -7.94 -0.66
C CYS A 27 -3.03 -7.33 0.50
N SER A 28 -2.33 -8.15 1.29
CA SER A 28 -1.44 -7.69 2.37
C SER A 28 -0.03 -7.33 1.89
N ALA A 29 0.36 -7.70 0.66
CA ALA A 29 1.69 -7.40 0.13
C ALA A 29 1.75 -5.97 -0.45
N LEU A 30 2.68 -5.16 0.08
CA LEU A 30 2.77 -3.73 -0.24
C LEU A 30 4.14 -3.36 -0.81
N VAL A 31 4.19 -2.25 -1.54
CA VAL A 31 5.43 -1.52 -1.83
C VAL A 31 5.40 -0.23 -1.02
N LEU A 32 6.34 -0.10 -0.09
CA LEU A 32 6.45 1.03 0.82
C LEU A 32 7.68 1.87 0.47
N ILE A 33 7.46 3.16 0.18
CA ILE A 33 8.54 4.12 -0.09
C ILE A 33 8.34 5.31 0.86
N GLY A 34 9.33 5.53 1.73
CA GLY A 34 9.35 6.66 2.67
C GLY A 34 10.57 7.53 2.47
N ALA A 35 10.40 8.84 2.65
CA ALA A 35 11.50 9.79 2.76
C ALA A 35 11.38 10.56 4.08
N TYR A 36 12.53 10.91 4.67
CA TYR A 36 12.61 11.62 5.93
C TYR A 36 13.69 12.72 5.87
N ASP A 37 13.54 13.75 6.68
CA ASP A 37 14.54 14.79 6.87
C ASP A 37 15.73 14.21 7.63
N ARG A 38 16.92 14.23 7.02
CA ARG A 38 18.12 13.60 7.59
C ARG A 38 18.65 14.29 8.84
N ARG A 39 18.34 15.57 9.05
CA ARG A 39 18.77 16.34 10.22
C ARG A 39 17.86 16.10 11.41
N THR A 40 16.54 16.04 11.19
CA THR A 40 15.56 15.91 12.28
C THR A 40 15.08 14.48 12.51
N GLY A 41 15.21 13.60 11.51
CA GLY A 41 14.64 12.26 11.52
C GLY A 41 13.14 12.21 11.18
N CYS A 42 12.48 13.35 10.98
CA CYS A 42 11.03 13.39 10.75
C CYS A 42 10.68 12.87 9.34
N PRO A 43 9.63 12.03 9.19
CA PRO A 43 9.14 11.63 7.88
C PRO A 43 8.54 12.83 7.14
N VAL A 44 8.79 12.93 5.84
CA VAL A 44 8.37 14.07 5.01
C VAL A 44 7.53 13.66 3.80
N LEU A 45 7.66 12.41 3.34
CA LEU A 45 6.91 11.86 2.23
C LEU A 45 6.71 10.36 2.45
N GLY A 46 5.54 9.86 2.07
CA GLY A 46 5.24 8.44 2.05
C GLY A 46 4.44 8.08 0.79
N VAL A 47 4.77 6.94 0.20
CA VAL A 47 4.00 6.29 -0.87
C VAL A 47 3.73 4.85 -0.45
N ILE A 48 2.46 4.47 -0.51
CA ILE A 48 1.99 3.11 -0.31
C ILE A 48 1.41 2.66 -1.64
N ASN A 49 1.98 1.63 -2.25
CA ASN A 49 1.41 1.00 -3.42
C ASN A 49 0.93 -0.40 -3.07
N GLU A 50 -0.33 -0.67 -3.39
CA GLU A 50 -1.06 -1.94 -3.18
C GLU A 50 -1.22 -2.60 -4.56
N PRO A 51 -0.29 -3.47 -5.00
CA PRO A 51 -0.32 -4.04 -6.35
C PRO A 51 -1.54 -4.95 -6.59
N PHE A 52 -2.01 -5.59 -5.51
CA PHE A 52 -3.05 -6.61 -5.52
C PHE A 52 -4.35 -6.12 -4.84
N PHE A 53 -4.79 -4.91 -5.15
CA PHE A 53 -5.95 -4.29 -4.48
C PHE A 53 -7.28 -4.91 -4.93
N ARG A 54 -7.48 -5.08 -6.24
CA ARG A 54 -8.70 -5.65 -6.80
C ARG A 54 -8.36 -6.58 -7.94
N ARG A 55 -8.91 -7.80 -7.91
CA ARG A 55 -8.80 -8.75 -9.02
C ARG A 55 -10.04 -8.66 -9.90
N ASP A 56 -9.83 -8.52 -11.20
CA ASP A 56 -10.90 -8.64 -12.18
C ASP A 56 -11.38 -10.10 -12.23
N PRO A 57 -12.67 -10.38 -11.97
CA PRO A 57 -13.19 -11.76 -11.91
C PRO A 57 -13.26 -12.45 -13.28
N LEU A 58 -13.25 -11.68 -14.38
CA LEU A 58 -13.32 -12.22 -15.75
C LEU A 58 -11.93 -12.42 -16.34
N THR A 59 -11.04 -11.43 -16.19
CA THR A 59 -9.70 -11.49 -16.80
C THR A 59 -8.64 -12.04 -15.85
N HIS A 60 -8.99 -12.24 -14.57
CA HIS A 60 -8.08 -12.64 -13.49
C HIS A 60 -6.88 -11.70 -13.27
N ARG A 61 -6.91 -10.49 -13.82
CA ARG A 61 -5.82 -9.51 -13.73
C ARG A 61 -5.97 -8.70 -12.45
N TRP A 62 -4.83 -8.37 -11.85
CA TRP A 62 -4.77 -7.49 -10.69
C TRP A 62 -4.76 -6.02 -11.12
N GLN A 63 -5.60 -5.24 -10.46
CA GLN A 63 -5.60 -3.79 -10.50
C GLN A 63 -5.03 -3.30 -9.17
N GLY A 64 -3.92 -2.57 -9.25
CA GLY A 64 -3.32 -1.94 -8.09
C GLY A 64 -3.96 -0.58 -7.77
N ARG A 65 -3.70 -0.09 -6.57
CA ARG A 65 -3.92 1.31 -6.20
C ARG A 65 -2.70 1.84 -5.45
N TYR A 66 -2.59 3.15 -5.35
CA TYR A 66 -1.54 3.78 -4.56
C TYR A 66 -2.07 4.97 -3.80
N HIS A 67 -1.46 5.21 -2.65
CA HIS A 67 -1.69 6.38 -1.82
C HIS A 67 -0.36 7.10 -1.62
N TRP A 68 -0.41 8.42 -1.51
CA TRP A 68 0.76 9.22 -1.19
C TRP A 68 0.41 10.35 -0.23
N GLY A 69 1.39 10.79 0.53
CA GLY A 69 1.28 11.92 1.43
C GLY A 69 2.60 12.68 1.52
N VAL A 70 2.51 14.00 1.69
CA VAL A 70 3.65 14.90 1.89
C VAL A 70 3.38 15.79 3.09
N ALA A 71 4.34 15.83 4.02
CA ALA A 71 4.33 16.65 5.21
C ALA A 71 5.71 17.31 5.41
N TYR A 72 5.92 18.47 4.80
CA TYR A 72 7.20 19.20 4.87
C TYR A 72 7.00 20.72 4.89
N GLY A 73 7.62 21.40 5.85
CA GLY A 73 7.36 22.83 6.09
C GLY A 73 5.87 23.09 6.31
N GLU A 74 5.29 23.97 5.50
CA GLU A 74 3.84 24.26 5.48
C GLU A 74 3.02 23.31 4.58
N THR A 75 3.67 22.47 3.78
CA THR A 75 2.96 21.58 2.84
C THR A 75 2.37 20.39 3.56
N ARG A 76 1.04 20.22 3.50
CA ARG A 76 0.31 19.04 3.97
C ARG A 76 -0.65 18.60 2.87
N LEU A 77 -0.24 17.62 2.06
CA LEU A 77 -1.02 17.13 0.93
C LEU A 77 -1.09 15.61 0.97
N SER A 78 -2.19 15.03 0.50
CA SER A 78 -2.30 13.58 0.31
C SER A 78 -3.21 13.25 -0.86
N SER A 79 -3.10 12.02 -1.37
CA SER A 79 -4.03 11.45 -2.35
C SER A 79 -5.41 11.15 -1.78
N LEU A 80 -5.56 11.14 -0.46
CA LEU A 80 -6.83 10.88 0.20
C LEU A 80 -7.66 12.16 0.18
N SER A 81 -8.92 12.04 -0.27
CA SER A 81 -9.90 13.12 -0.13
C SER A 81 -10.34 13.23 1.34
N PRO A 82 -10.59 14.44 1.85
CA PRO A 82 -11.19 14.65 3.17
C PRO A 82 -12.55 13.95 3.33
#